data_AF-A0A506XK31-F1
#
_entry.id   AF-A0A506XK31-F1
#
_cell.length_a   1.000
_cell.length_b   1.000
_cell.length_c   1.000
_cell.angle_alpha   90.00
_cell.angle_beta   90.00
_cell.angle_gamma   90.00
#
_symmetry.space_group_name_H-M   'P 1'
#
loop_
_entity.id
_entity.type
_entity.pdbx_description
1 polymer ?
#
loop_
_entity_poly.entity_id
_entity_poly.type
_entity_poly.pdbx_seq_one_letter_code
_entity_poly.pdbx_strand_id
1 'polypeptide(L)'
;MRALVAESAIAVAVDDGEVAGFLLAMEPGLDYASENYRWFAERSDSFLYVDRIVLDERLRGQGVGRRLYEAVFDRARLAGFGEVDCEVNVDPPNPGSLAFHARMGFEEVGRQSTKGGEFVVSLLAAPVD
;
A
#
# COMPACT_ATOMS: atom_id res chain seq x y z
N MET A 1 11.56 3.43 -13.36
CA MET A 1 10.13 3.60 -13.68
C MET A 1 9.57 2.45 -14.52
N ARG A 2 10.13 2.12 -15.70
CA ARG A 2 9.59 1.00 -16.52
C ARG A 2 9.57 -0.37 -15.82
N ALA A 3 10.63 -0.74 -15.10
CA ALA A 3 10.68 -2.00 -14.34
C ALA A 3 9.60 -2.02 -13.23
N LEU A 4 9.54 -0.96 -12.41
CA LEU A 4 8.53 -0.80 -11.36
C LEU A 4 7.08 -0.89 -11.87
N VAL A 5 6.80 -0.36 -13.07
CA VAL A 5 5.46 -0.46 -13.68
C VAL A 5 5.15 -1.88 -14.18
N ALA A 6 6.14 -2.61 -14.66
CA ALA A 6 5.96 -3.99 -15.11
C ALA A 6 5.75 -4.97 -13.95
N GLU A 7 6.27 -4.64 -12.77
CA GLU A 7 6.23 -5.46 -11.56
C GLU A 7 5.05 -5.12 -10.63
N SER A 8 4.22 -4.12 -10.97
CA SER A 8 3.13 -3.66 -10.11
C SER A 8 1.73 -3.87 -10.68
N ALA A 9 0.77 -4.18 -9.81
CA ALA A 9 -0.66 -4.07 -10.06
C ALA A 9 -1.09 -2.61 -9.88
N ILE A 10 -0.90 -1.77 -10.91
CA ILE A 10 -1.18 -0.33 -10.80
C ILE A 10 -2.68 -0.04 -10.85
N ALA A 11 -3.15 0.84 -9.94
CA ALA A 11 -4.44 1.51 -10.03
C ALA A 11 -4.25 3.01 -10.28
N VAL A 12 -4.99 3.59 -11.23
CA VAL A 12 -4.86 4.99 -11.68
C VAL A 12 -6.15 5.77 -11.39
N ALA A 13 -6.02 6.95 -10.78
CA ALA A 13 -7.10 7.91 -10.66
C ALA A 13 -6.97 8.99 -11.73
N VAL A 14 -8.02 9.18 -12.53
CA VAL A 14 -8.09 10.20 -13.59
C VAL A 14 -9.08 11.29 -13.19
N ASP A 15 -8.67 12.55 -13.31
CA ASP A 15 -9.49 13.74 -13.11
C ASP A 15 -9.40 14.61 -14.37
N ASP A 16 -10.55 14.90 -14.99
CA ASP A 16 -10.66 15.66 -16.26
C ASP A 16 -9.71 15.22 -17.39
N GLY A 17 -9.47 13.91 -17.52
CA GLY A 17 -8.58 13.35 -18.55
C GLY A 17 -7.09 13.37 -18.19
N GLU A 18 -6.72 13.89 -17.03
CA GLU A 18 -5.34 13.88 -16.51
C GLU A 18 -5.16 12.86 -15.38
N VAL A 19 -3.98 12.28 -15.26
CA VAL A 19 -3.63 11.42 -14.10
C VAL A 19 -3.47 12.30 -12.88
N ALA A 20 -4.43 12.23 -11.97
CA ALA A 20 -4.45 13.00 -10.73
C ALA A 20 -4.09 12.16 -9.50
N GLY A 21 -3.84 10.86 -9.68
CA GLY A 21 -3.27 10.02 -8.64
C GLY A 21 -3.03 8.59 -9.10
N PHE A 22 -2.28 7.85 -8.30
CA PHE A 22 -2.00 6.43 -8.53
C PHE A 22 -1.75 5.69 -7.22
N LEU A 23 -1.91 4.37 -7.30
CA LEU A 23 -1.51 3.42 -6.26
C LEU A 23 -0.70 2.29 -6.93
N LEU A 24 0.44 1.95 -6.32
CA LEU A 24 1.28 0.81 -6.72
C LEU A 24 1.18 -0.30 -5.67
N ALA A 25 0.79 -1.49 -6.12
CA ALA A 25 0.80 -2.70 -5.30
C ALA A 25 1.67 -3.79 -5.94
N MET A 26 2.34 -4.58 -5.12
CA MET A 26 3.31 -5.60 -5.49
C MET A 26 2.79 -6.98 -5.08
N GLU A 27 2.90 -7.95 -5.98
CA GLU A 27 2.64 -9.37 -5.70
C GLU A 27 3.81 -10.01 -4.93
N PRO A 28 3.59 -11.16 -4.26
CA PRO A 28 4.65 -11.95 -3.63
C PRO A 28 5.66 -12.47 -4.65
N GLY A 29 6.87 -12.80 -4.18
CA GLY A 29 7.91 -13.46 -4.98
C GLY A 29 8.70 -12.55 -5.92
N LEU A 30 8.56 -11.23 -5.82
CA LEU A 30 9.34 -10.25 -6.58
C LEU A 30 10.69 -9.98 -5.91
N ASP A 31 11.74 -9.72 -6.70
CA ASP A 31 13.01 -9.18 -6.22
C ASP A 31 12.91 -7.66 -6.01
N TYR A 32 11.96 -7.25 -5.15
CA TYR A 32 11.67 -5.85 -4.91
C TYR A 32 12.48 -5.32 -3.73
N ALA A 33 13.36 -4.35 -4.01
CA ALA A 33 14.33 -3.80 -3.06
C ALA A 33 13.73 -2.85 -2.00
N SER A 34 12.58 -3.19 -1.42
CA SER A 34 11.98 -2.52 -0.26
C SER A 34 12.22 -3.35 1.01
N GLU A 35 12.59 -2.69 2.11
CA GLU A 35 12.76 -3.35 3.42
C GLU A 35 11.42 -3.85 3.97
N ASN A 36 10.36 -3.08 3.77
CA ASN A 36 9.01 -3.40 4.24
C ASN A 36 8.39 -4.53 3.42
N TYR A 37 8.52 -4.48 2.08
CA TYR A 37 8.07 -5.56 1.20
C TYR A 37 8.72 -6.89 1.59
N ARG A 38 10.04 -6.90 1.79
CA ARG A 38 10.78 -8.11 2.18
C ARG A 38 10.30 -8.66 3.52
N TRP A 39 9.99 -7.79 4.49
CA TRP A 39 9.41 -8.21 5.76
C TRP A 39 8.07 -8.95 5.57
N PHE A 40 7.17 -8.45 4.72
CA PHE A 40 5.90 -9.13 4.43
C PHE A 40 6.12 -10.43 3.64
N ALA A 41 7.00 -10.41 2.65
CA ALA A 41 7.36 -11.58 1.85
C ALA A 41 8.01 -12.71 2.67
N GLU A 42 8.69 -12.39 3.77
CA GLU A 42 9.21 -13.39 4.72
C GLU A 42 8.11 -14.04 5.58
N ARG A 43 6.94 -13.39 5.71
CA ARG A 43 5.84 -13.82 6.58
C ARG A 43 4.82 -14.72 5.89
N SER A 44 4.54 -14.45 4.61
CA SER A 44 3.47 -15.09 3.85
C SER A 44 3.69 -14.92 2.35
N ASP A 45 3.17 -15.83 1.53
CA ASP A 45 3.06 -15.70 0.07
C ASP A 45 1.63 -15.30 -0.36
N SER A 46 0.76 -14.95 0.57
CA SER A 46 -0.67 -14.70 0.32
C SER A 46 -1.06 -13.24 0.58
N PHE A 47 -0.45 -12.31 -0.15
CA PHE A 47 -0.65 -10.87 0.07
C PHE A 47 -0.59 -10.02 -1.22
N LEU A 48 -1.12 -8.80 -1.16
CA LEU A 48 -0.73 -7.69 -2.05
C LEU A 48 -0.15 -6.55 -1.22
N TYR A 49 1.08 -6.14 -1.52
CA TYR A 49 1.75 -5.08 -0.77
C TYR A 49 1.64 -3.73 -1.47
N VAL A 50 0.97 -2.76 -0.85
CA VAL A 50 0.85 -1.38 -1.34
C VAL A 50 2.10 -0.59 -0.94
N ASP A 51 3.00 -0.36 -1.91
CA ASP A 51 4.23 0.43 -1.71
C ASP A 51 3.95 1.94 -1.67
N ARG A 52 3.00 2.39 -2.49
CA ARG A 52 2.80 3.82 -2.68
C ARG A 52 1.40 4.16 -3.10
N ILE A 53 0.87 5.20 -2.48
CA ILE A 53 -0.29 5.94 -2.96
C ILE A 53 0.09 7.42 -3.06
N VAL A 54 -0.17 8.02 -4.23
CA VAL A 54 0.03 9.45 -4.47
C VAL A 54 -1.26 9.99 -5.06
N LEU A 55 -1.82 11.01 -4.41
CA LEU A 55 -2.99 11.73 -4.90
C LEU A 55 -2.65 13.21 -4.96
N ASP A 56 -3.11 13.88 -6.02
CA ASP A 56 -3.15 15.32 -6.10
C ASP A 56 -3.93 15.88 -4.89
N GLU A 57 -3.45 16.98 -4.33
CA GLU A 57 -4.05 17.58 -3.14
C GLU A 57 -5.51 17.95 -3.34
N ARG A 58 -5.90 18.30 -4.58
CA ARG A 58 -7.28 18.62 -4.94
C ARG A 58 -8.24 17.46 -4.68
N LEU A 59 -7.75 16.21 -4.72
CA LEU A 59 -8.55 14.99 -4.54
C LEU A 59 -8.73 14.57 -3.08
N ARG A 60 -8.10 15.26 -2.12
CA ARG A 60 -8.22 14.95 -0.69
C ARG A 60 -9.66 15.12 -0.23
N GLY A 61 -10.13 14.22 0.64
CA GLY A 61 -11.49 14.24 1.18
C GLY A 61 -12.60 13.81 0.21
N GLN A 62 -12.28 13.51 -1.05
CA GLN A 62 -13.27 13.10 -2.06
C GLN A 62 -13.47 11.58 -2.16
N GLY A 63 -12.83 10.82 -1.28
CA GLY A 63 -12.92 9.35 -1.26
C GLY A 63 -12.10 8.63 -2.34
N VAL A 64 -11.27 9.34 -3.12
CA VAL A 64 -10.47 8.73 -4.20
C VAL A 64 -9.49 7.68 -3.67
N GLY A 65 -8.78 7.97 -2.57
CA GLY A 65 -7.86 7.00 -1.97
C GLY A 65 -8.55 5.71 -1.53
N ARG A 66 -9.77 5.81 -0.99
CA ARG A 66 -10.58 4.64 -0.65
C ARG A 66 -10.90 3.80 -1.89
N ARG A 67 -11.33 4.42 -3.00
CA ARG A 67 -11.62 3.69 -4.25
C ARG A 67 -10.39 3.00 -4.84
N LEU A 68 -9.21 3.62 -4.72
CA LEU A 68 -7.95 2.99 -5.13
C LEU A 68 -7.64 1.75 -4.29
N TYR A 69 -7.79 1.83 -2.96
CA TYR A 69 -7.63 0.64 -2.11
C TYR A 69 -8.68 -0.42 -2.40
N GLU A 70 -9.95 -0.05 -2.59
CA GLU A 70 -11.02 -1.00 -2.97
C GLU A 70 -10.64 -1.78 -4.24
N ALA A 71 -10.07 -1.12 -5.25
CA ALA A 71 -9.56 -1.79 -6.45
C ALA A 71 -8.39 -2.76 -6.16
N VAL A 72 -7.52 -2.45 -5.19
CA VAL A 72 -6.46 -3.37 -4.75
C VAL A 72 -7.04 -4.58 -4.04
N PHE A 73 -8.01 -4.40 -3.14
CA PHE A 73 -8.70 -5.51 -2.49
C PHE A 73 -9.42 -6.41 -3.51
N ASP A 74 -10.10 -5.83 -4.50
CA ASP A 74 -10.71 -6.61 -5.58
C ASP A 74 -9.67 -7.40 -6.38
N ARG A 75 -8.51 -6.81 -6.64
CA ARG A 75 -7.40 -7.51 -7.30
C ARG A 75 -6.80 -8.62 -6.43
N ALA A 76 -6.73 -8.41 -5.11
CA ALA A 76 -6.29 -9.43 -4.17
C ALA A 76 -7.25 -10.63 -4.17
N ARG A 77 -8.56 -10.38 -4.08
CA ARG A 77 -9.62 -11.41 -4.17
C ARG A 77 -9.51 -12.21 -5.46
N LEU A 78 -9.42 -11.52 -6.60
CA LEU A 78 -9.38 -12.17 -7.91
C LEU A 78 -8.16 -13.06 -8.10
N ALA A 79 -7.03 -12.74 -7.46
CA ALA A 79 -5.83 -13.57 -7.47
C ALA A 79 -5.74 -14.58 -6.33
N GLY A 80 -6.69 -14.56 -5.38
CA GLY A 80 -6.72 -15.47 -4.24
C GLY A 80 -5.72 -15.15 -3.14
N PHE A 81 -5.27 -13.90 -3.02
CA PHE A 81 -4.45 -13.44 -1.91
C PHE A 81 -5.31 -13.16 -0.68
N GLY A 82 -4.79 -13.47 0.52
CA GLY A 82 -5.52 -13.42 1.79
C GLY A 82 -5.44 -12.09 2.53
N GLU A 83 -4.47 -11.23 2.20
CA GLU A 83 -4.31 -9.92 2.85
C GLU A 83 -3.85 -8.83 1.87
N VAL A 84 -4.13 -7.58 2.23
CA VAL A 84 -3.49 -6.40 1.65
C VAL A 84 -2.64 -5.76 2.73
N ASP A 85 -1.39 -5.48 2.39
CA ASP A 85 -0.38 -4.96 3.30
C ASP A 85 0.07 -3.56 2.92
N CYS A 86 0.51 -2.78 3.90
CA CYS A 86 1.23 -1.52 3.67
C CYS A 86 2.03 -1.13 4.92
N GLU A 87 2.77 -0.04 4.82
CA GLU A 87 3.38 0.61 5.97
C GLU A 87 2.96 2.06 6.14
N VAL A 88 3.04 2.55 7.38
CA VAL A 88 2.86 3.96 7.71
C VAL A 88 3.92 4.41 8.69
N ASN A 89 4.57 5.54 8.40
CA ASN A 89 5.54 6.13 9.33
C ASN A 89 4.87 6.48 10.67
N VAL A 90 5.47 5.99 11.76
CA VAL A 90 5.19 6.42 13.13
C VAL A 90 6.26 7.36 13.66
N ASP A 91 7.46 7.34 13.06
CA ASP A 91 8.50 8.35 13.26
C ASP A 91 9.17 8.69 11.90
N PRO A 92 9.04 9.93 11.40
CA PRO A 92 8.13 10.96 11.90
C PRO A 92 6.65 10.54 11.74
N PRO A 93 5.76 10.98 12.63
CA PRO A 93 4.40 10.46 12.69
C PRO A 93 3.54 10.91 11.50
N ASN A 94 2.79 9.96 10.92
CA ASN A 94 1.77 10.23 9.91
C ASN A 94 0.37 9.84 10.42
N PRO A 95 -0.23 10.62 11.34
CA PRO A 95 -1.51 10.29 11.96
C PRO A 95 -2.68 10.27 10.98
N GLY A 96 -2.60 11.07 9.90
CA GLY A 96 -3.61 11.09 8.85
C GLY A 96 -3.67 9.77 8.08
N SER A 97 -2.51 9.23 7.72
CA SER A 97 -2.42 7.92 7.06
C SER A 97 -2.84 6.78 8.00
N LEU A 98 -2.41 6.80 9.28
CA LEU A 98 -2.86 5.80 10.26
C LEU A 98 -4.38 5.78 10.42
N ALA A 99 -5.01 6.96 10.57
CA ALA A 99 -6.45 7.06 10.70
C ALA A 99 -7.20 6.63 9.42
N PHE A 100 -6.63 6.89 8.25
CA PHE A 100 -7.17 6.41 6.97
C PHE A 100 -7.16 4.88 6.90
N HIS A 101 -6.01 4.24 7.17
CA HIS A 101 -5.87 2.79 7.11
C HIS A 101 -6.70 2.07 8.17
N ALA A 102 -6.75 2.60 9.40
CA ALA A 102 -7.59 2.04 10.45
C ALA A 102 -9.09 2.01 10.05
N ARG A 103 -9.59 3.04 9.36
CA ARG A 103 -10.98 3.07 8.84
C ARG A 103 -11.22 2.06 7.72
N MET A 104 -10.16 1.62 7.05
CA MET A 104 -10.20 0.59 6.01
C MET A 104 -10.06 -0.83 6.59
N GLY A 105 -9.93 -0.97 7.92
CA GLY A 105 -9.80 -2.27 8.58
C GLY A 105 -8.38 -2.79 8.68
N PHE A 106 -7.37 -1.95 8.44
CA PHE A 106 -5.97 -2.34 8.65
C PHE A 106 -5.63 -2.33 10.15
N GLU A 107 -4.84 -3.33 10.53
CA GLU A 107 -4.31 -3.49 11.88
C GLU A 107 -2.78 -3.56 11.87
N GLU A 108 -2.14 -3.09 12.94
CA GLU A 108 -0.68 -3.19 13.09
C GLU A 108 -0.28 -4.64 13.36
N VAL A 109 0.60 -5.16 12.52
CA VAL A 109 1.14 -6.52 12.61
C VAL A 109 2.63 -6.55 12.92
N GLY A 110 3.28 -5.38 12.89
CA GLY A 110 4.69 -5.25 13.21
C GLY A 110 5.14 -3.80 13.21
N ARG A 111 6.37 -3.59 13.67
CA ARG A 111 7.08 -2.32 13.52
C ARG A 111 8.50 -2.58 13.08
N GLN A 112 9.03 -1.69 12.28
CA GLN A 112 10.38 -1.80 11.77
C GLN A 112 11.04 -0.43 11.69
N SER A 113 12.32 -0.40 12.06
CA SER A 113 13.18 0.73 11.73
C SER A 113 13.79 0.49 10.34
N THR A 114 13.68 1.48 9.46
CA THR A 114 14.12 1.36 8.05
C THR A 114 15.12 2.47 7.72
N LYS A 115 15.81 2.35 6.59
CA LYS A 115 16.79 3.33 6.11
C LYS A 115 17.87 3.64 7.15
N GLY A 116 18.34 2.61 7.86
CA GLY A 116 19.41 2.76 8.85
C GLY A 116 19.03 3.55 10.10
N GLY A 117 17.74 3.62 10.44
CA GLY A 117 17.28 4.32 11.65
C GLY A 117 16.52 5.61 11.39
N GLU A 118 16.46 6.08 10.15
CA GLU A 118 15.83 7.36 9.80
C GLU A 118 14.32 7.34 9.98
N PHE A 119 13.69 6.19 9.72
CA PHE A 119 12.25 6.02 9.85
C PHE A 119 11.92 4.87 10.79
N VAL A 120 10.84 5.02 11.54
CA VAL A 120 10.13 3.90 12.18
C VAL A 120 8.75 3.81 11.54
N VAL A 121 8.42 2.63 11.04
CA VAL A 121 7.14 2.36 10.39
C VAL A 121 6.32 1.35 11.18
N SER A 122 5.02 1.55 11.18
CA SER A 122 4.02 0.55 11.52
C SER A 122 3.70 -0.24 10.26
N LEU A 123 3.88 -1.56 10.33
CA LEU A 123 3.55 -2.50 9.28
C LEU A 123 2.10 -2.92 9.51
N LEU A 124 1.25 -2.68 8.52
CA LEU A 124 -0.19 -2.83 8.60
C LEU A 124 -0.67 -3.92 7.64
N ALA A 125 -1.65 -4.71 8.07
CA ALA A 125 -2.32 -5.70 7.24
C ALA A 125 -3.83 -5.62 7.39
N ALA A 126 -4.57 -5.92 6.32
CA ALA A 126 -6.02 -6.06 6.32
C ALA A 126 -6.41 -7.34 5.58
N PRO A 127 -7.33 -8.16 6.14
CA PRO A 127 -7.76 -9.38 5.47
C PRO A 127 -8.54 -9.08 4.20
N VAL A 128 -8.42 -9.99 3.24
CA VAL A 128 -9.19 -10.00 2.00
C VAL A 128 -10.33 -11.03 2.16
N ASP A 129 -11.54 -10.53 2.39
CA ASP A 129 -12.76 -11.36 2.45
C ASP A 129 -13.14 -12.01 1.12
#